data_AF-A0A2U1J0U8-F1
#
_entry.id   AF-A0A2U1J0U8-F1
#
_cell.length_a   1.000
_cell.length_b   1.000
_cell.length_c   1.000
_cell.angle_alpha   90.00
_cell.angle_beta   90.00
_cell.angle_gamma   90.00
#
_symmetry.space_group_name_H-M   'P 1'
#
loop_
_entity.id
_entity.type
_entity.pdbx_description
1 polymer ?
#
loop_
_entity_poly.entity_id
_entity_poly.type
_entity_poly.pdbx_seq_one_letter_code
_entity_poly.pdbx_strand_id
1 'polypeptide(L)'
;MENQLFNLKAIQQGNNDVARIYASNVIRKQNESVNLIKLASRVESVASRVQTAVTMRQITGSMANVVVGIDRAMKSMNLEQISMVMDKFEQQFEDIDVQTESMENSIGGVVAQSVPQDQVDMLMLQVADEAGLEVNHQLGLNSIVPKESTQLNEEEHVALNERLAKLRNS
;
A
#
# COMPACT_ATOMS: atom_id res chain seq x y z
N MET A 1 30.66 -4.65 3.71
CA MET A 1 31.65 -4.62 4.82
C MET A 1 33.11 -4.60 4.33
N GLU A 2 33.47 -5.21 3.20
CA GLU A 2 34.85 -5.19 2.67
C GLU A 2 35.45 -3.79 2.42
N ASN A 3 34.65 -2.83 1.93
CA ASN A 3 35.16 -1.49 1.60
C ASN A 3 35.55 -0.65 2.83
N GLN A 4 34.96 -0.91 4.00
CA GLN A 4 35.33 -0.22 5.24
C GLN A 4 36.62 -0.80 5.85
N LEU A 5 36.84 -2.11 5.66
CA LEU A 5 38.04 -2.82 6.13
C LEU A 5 39.31 -2.32 5.42
N PHE A 6 39.23 -1.97 4.14
CA PHE A 6 40.37 -1.47 3.36
C PHE A 6 40.74 -0.01 3.70
N ASN A 7 39.75 0.83 4.03
CA ASN A 7 40.01 2.20 4.47
C ASN A 7 40.78 2.22 5.81
N LEU A 8 40.40 1.34 6.75
CA LEU A 8 41.11 1.14 8.02
C LEU A 8 42.57 0.69 7.79
N LYS A 9 42.79 -0.18 6.80
CA LYS A 9 44.11 -0.72 6.44
C LYS A 9 45.01 0.34 5.78
N ALA A 10 44.44 1.25 4.99
CA ALA A 10 45.17 2.36 4.36
C ALA A 10 45.54 3.47 5.36
N ILE A 11 44.66 3.75 6.34
CA ILE A 11 44.94 4.68 7.44
C ILE A 11 46.05 4.13 8.35
N GLN A 12 46.05 2.82 8.64
CA GLN A 12 47.12 2.17 9.43
C GLN A 12 48.50 2.21 8.75
N GLN A 13 48.55 2.30 7.42
CA GLN A 13 49.81 2.41 6.65
C GLN A 13 50.29 3.86 6.51
N GLY A 14 49.62 4.84 7.13
CA GLY A 14 50.03 6.25 7.11
C GLY A 14 49.83 6.97 5.77
N ASN A 15 49.22 6.30 4.77
CA ASN A 15 49.04 6.85 3.44
C ASN A 15 47.67 7.54 3.30
N ASN A 16 47.59 8.76 3.83
CA ASN A 16 46.36 9.58 3.87
C ASN A 16 45.76 9.85 2.48
N ASP A 17 46.57 9.96 1.44
CA ASP A 17 46.07 10.24 0.08
C ASP A 17 45.36 9.03 -0.52
N VAL A 18 45.88 7.82 -0.27
CA VAL A 18 45.23 6.58 -0.67
C VAL A 18 43.91 6.39 0.09
N ALA A 19 43.88 6.65 1.40
CA ALA A 19 42.66 6.60 2.20
C ALA A 19 41.59 7.59 1.71
N ARG A 20 41.98 8.81 1.28
CA ARG A 20 41.07 9.81 0.71
C ARG A 20 40.45 9.36 -0.62
N ILE A 21 41.24 8.76 -1.52
CA ILE A 21 40.75 8.23 -2.79
C ILE A 21 39.75 7.09 -2.56
N TYR A 22 40.06 6.18 -1.63
CA TYR A 22 39.13 5.11 -1.28
C TYR A 22 37.85 5.63 -0.63
N ALA A 23 37.93 6.58 0.31
CA ALA A 23 36.76 7.21 0.91
C ALA A 23 35.87 7.88 -0.15
N SER A 24 36.46 8.60 -1.10
CA SER A 24 35.75 9.22 -2.23
C SER A 24 35.04 8.18 -3.10
N ASN A 25 35.72 7.07 -3.42
CA ASN A 25 35.11 5.97 -4.17
C ASN A 25 33.96 5.29 -3.42
N VAL A 26 34.07 5.13 -2.10
CA VAL A 26 32.99 4.57 -1.26
C VAL A 26 31.77 5.47 -1.28
N ILE A 27 31.94 6.79 -1.10
CA ILE A 27 30.84 7.76 -1.16
C ILE A 27 30.18 7.73 -2.54
N ARG A 28 30.98 7.73 -3.62
CA ARG A 28 30.47 7.64 -4.98
C ARG A 28 29.65 6.37 -5.20
N LYS A 29 30.16 5.21 -4.77
CA LYS A 29 29.46 3.93 -4.91
C LYS A 29 28.20 3.85 -4.05
N GLN A 30 28.18 4.48 -2.88
CA GLN A 30 26.99 4.58 -2.05
C GLN A 30 25.90 5.41 -2.74
N ASN A 31 26.25 6.56 -3.32
CA ASN A 31 25.31 7.38 -4.08
C ASN A 31 24.80 6.66 -5.34
N GLU A 32 25.68 5.95 -6.05
CA GLU A 32 25.32 5.11 -7.18
C GLU A 32 24.30 4.02 -6.78
N SER A 33 24.54 3.34 -5.65
CA SER A 33 23.63 2.34 -5.09
C SER A 33 22.25 2.91 -4.77
N VAL A 34 22.18 4.08 -4.10
CA VAL A 34 20.91 4.74 -3.78
C VAL A 34 20.12 5.09 -5.04
N ASN A 35 20.80 5.59 -6.08
CA ASN A 35 20.15 5.91 -7.34
C ASN A 35 19.66 4.65 -8.09
N LEU A 36 20.42 3.55 -8.03
CA LEU A 36 19.99 2.26 -8.60
C LEU A 36 18.77 1.70 -7.88
N ILE A 37 18.71 1.78 -6.54
CA ILE A 37 17.54 1.33 -5.77
C ILE A 37 16.30 2.16 -6.13
N LYS A 38 16.44 3.49 -6.28
CA LYS A 38 15.35 4.36 -6.74
C LYS A 38 14.87 4.02 -8.15
N LEU A 39 15.78 3.64 -9.04
CA LEU A 39 15.40 3.18 -10.38
C LEU A 39 14.69 1.82 -10.30
N ALA A 40 15.22 0.90 -9.51
CA ALA A 40 14.65 -0.44 -9.31
C ALA A 40 13.23 -0.36 -8.74
N SER A 41 12.95 0.51 -7.75
CA SER A 41 11.60 0.66 -7.20
C SER A 41 10.60 1.21 -8.22
N ARG A 42 11.03 2.13 -9.09
CA ARG A 42 10.19 2.63 -10.20
C ARG A 42 9.91 1.53 -11.22
N VAL A 43 10.91 0.73 -11.57
CA VAL A 43 10.76 -0.41 -12.49
C VAL A 43 9.81 -1.45 -11.88
N GLU A 44 9.96 -1.77 -10.60
CA GLU A 44 9.09 -2.72 -9.89
C GLU A 44 7.63 -2.24 -9.85
N SER A 45 7.40 -0.95 -9.60
CA SER A 45 6.05 -0.38 -9.66
C SER A 45 5.40 -0.53 -11.03
N VAL A 46 6.17 -0.33 -12.11
CA VAL A 46 5.68 -0.53 -13.48
C VAL A 46 5.46 -2.01 -13.77
N ALA A 47 6.38 -2.89 -13.34
CA ALA A 47 6.26 -4.33 -13.51
C ALA A 47 5.00 -4.88 -12.82
N SER A 48 4.71 -4.45 -11.59
CA SER A 48 3.49 -4.78 -10.86
C SER A 48 2.23 -4.37 -11.62
N ARG A 49 2.17 -3.13 -12.13
CA ARG A 49 1.04 -2.65 -12.96
C ARG A 49 0.87 -3.46 -14.25
N VAL A 50 1.98 -3.81 -14.91
CA VAL A 50 1.95 -4.65 -16.11
C VAL A 50 1.44 -6.05 -15.77
N GLN A 51 1.88 -6.64 -14.66
CA GLN A 51 1.42 -7.96 -14.22
C GLN A 51 -0.10 -7.95 -13.95
N THR A 52 -0.62 -6.96 -13.23
CA THR A 52 -2.07 -6.80 -13.02
C THR A 52 -2.81 -6.67 -14.36
N ALA A 53 -2.29 -5.86 -15.30
CA ALA A 53 -2.90 -5.71 -16.62
C ALA A 53 -2.91 -7.03 -17.42
N VAL A 54 -1.85 -7.83 -17.35
CA VAL A 54 -1.81 -9.16 -17.99
C VAL A 54 -2.82 -10.12 -17.34
N THR A 55 -2.87 -10.18 -16.01
CA THR A 55 -3.84 -11.01 -15.28
C THR A 55 -5.27 -10.61 -15.65
N MET A 56 -5.57 -9.31 -15.67
CA MET A 56 -6.90 -8.81 -16.02
C MET A 56 -7.26 -9.09 -17.48
N ARG A 57 -6.28 -9.04 -18.40
CA ARG A 57 -6.49 -9.46 -19.79
C ARG A 57 -6.83 -10.94 -19.90
N GLN A 58 -6.17 -11.79 -19.11
CA GLN A 58 -6.47 -13.23 -19.06
C GLN A 58 -7.87 -13.48 -18.52
N ILE A 59 -8.27 -12.80 -17.44
CA ILE A 59 -9.63 -12.87 -16.88
C ILE A 59 -10.67 -12.43 -17.93
N THR A 60 -10.42 -11.33 -18.64
CA THR A 60 -11.31 -10.83 -19.70
C THR A 60 -11.48 -11.85 -20.82
N GLY A 61 -10.39 -12.54 -21.22
CA GLY A 61 -10.45 -13.62 -22.20
C GLY A 61 -11.28 -14.81 -21.71
N SER A 62 -11.14 -15.20 -20.44
CA SER A 62 -11.96 -16.24 -19.82
C SER A 62 -13.43 -15.87 -19.77
N MET A 63 -13.76 -14.63 -19.37
CA MET A 63 -15.14 -14.11 -19.38
C MET A 63 -15.74 -14.11 -20.78
N ALA A 64 -14.99 -13.71 -21.81
CA ALA A 64 -15.46 -13.75 -23.19
C ALA A 64 -15.85 -15.18 -23.63
N ASN A 65 -15.04 -16.18 -23.27
CA ASN A 65 -15.35 -17.58 -23.56
C ASN A 65 -16.58 -18.08 -22.79
N VAL A 66 -16.75 -17.67 -21.53
CA VAL A 66 -17.92 -18.00 -20.71
C VAL A 66 -19.18 -17.41 -21.31
N VAL A 67 -19.16 -16.14 -21.73
CA VAL A 67 -20.30 -15.46 -22.38
C VAL A 67 -20.70 -16.14 -23.69
N VAL A 68 -19.74 -16.60 -24.50
CA VAL A 68 -20.04 -17.39 -25.72
C VAL A 68 -20.65 -18.76 -25.35
N GLY A 69 -20.20 -19.36 -24.24
CA GLY A 69 -20.82 -20.55 -23.66
C GLY A 69 -22.28 -20.32 -23.23
N ILE A 70 -22.55 -19.18 -22.58
CA ILE A 70 -23.90 -18.75 -22.18
C ILE A 70 -24.79 -18.55 -23.42
N ASP A 71 -24.33 -17.86 -24.46
CA ASP A 71 -25.12 -17.64 -25.68
C ASP A 71 -25.52 -18.95 -26.37
N ARG A 72 -24.60 -19.93 -26.42
CA ARG A 72 -24.91 -21.28 -26.94
C ARG A 72 -25.89 -22.05 -26.07
N ALA A 73 -25.75 -21.97 -24.74
CA ALA A 73 -26.67 -22.62 -23.80
C ALA A 73 -28.07 -21.99 -23.82
N MET A 74 -28.17 -20.67 -23.99
CA MET A 74 -29.45 -19.96 -24.17
C MET A 74 -30.14 -20.34 -25.48
N LYS A 75 -29.37 -20.52 -26.57
CA LYS A 75 -29.92 -21.00 -27.87
C LYS A 75 -30.42 -22.44 -27.83
N SER A 76 -29.87 -23.30 -26.96
CA SER A 76 -30.31 -24.69 -26.83
C SER A 76 -31.47 -24.87 -25.84
N MET A 77 -31.92 -23.80 -25.15
CA MET A 77 -32.99 -23.80 -24.15
C MET A 77 -32.84 -24.91 -23.09
N ASN A 78 -31.59 -25.32 -22.81
CA ASN A 78 -31.30 -26.38 -21.84
C ASN A 78 -31.03 -25.74 -20.46
N LEU A 79 -32.08 -25.68 -19.64
CA LEU A 79 -32.06 -25.12 -18.28
C LEU A 79 -30.93 -25.69 -17.41
N GLU A 80 -30.55 -26.94 -17.63
CA GLU A 80 -29.50 -27.62 -16.87
C GLU A 80 -28.09 -27.15 -17.27
N GLN A 81 -27.89 -26.78 -18.54
CA GLN A 81 -26.66 -26.10 -18.97
C GLN A 81 -26.61 -24.66 -18.48
N ILE A 82 -27.74 -23.96 -18.38
CA ILE A 82 -27.79 -22.60 -17.83
C ILE A 82 -27.43 -22.62 -16.33
N SER A 83 -27.95 -23.57 -15.55
CA SER A 83 -27.57 -23.75 -14.14
C SER A 83 -26.07 -24.00 -13.98
N MET A 84 -25.51 -24.94 -14.75
CA MET A 84 -24.07 -25.24 -14.71
C MET A 84 -23.16 -24.07 -15.09
N VAL A 85 -23.64 -23.17 -15.96
CA VAL A 85 -22.85 -22.00 -16.37
C VAL A 85 -23.01 -20.85 -15.38
N MET A 86 -24.15 -20.73 -14.70
CA MET A 86 -24.32 -19.79 -13.58
C MET A 86 -23.47 -20.18 -12.38
N ASP A 87 -23.41 -21.46 -12.02
CA ASP A 87 -22.53 -21.94 -10.95
C ASP A 87 -21.06 -21.64 -11.26
N LYS A 88 -20.64 -21.79 -12.53
CA LYS A 88 -19.28 -21.42 -12.98
C LYS A 88 -19.05 -19.92 -13.00
N PHE A 89 -20.05 -19.13 -13.34
CA PHE A 89 -19.97 -17.67 -13.33
C PHE A 89 -19.82 -17.16 -11.89
N GLU A 90 -20.59 -17.71 -10.95
CA GLU A 90 -20.47 -17.40 -9.52
C GLU A 90 -19.08 -17.74 -8.99
N GLN A 91 -18.58 -18.94 -9.29
CA GLN A 91 -17.22 -19.36 -8.91
C GLN A 91 -16.13 -18.46 -9.51
N GLN A 92 -16.26 -18.07 -10.79
CA GLN A 92 -15.31 -17.17 -11.45
C GLN A 92 -15.38 -15.75 -10.89
N PHE A 93 -16.53 -15.30 -10.42
CA PHE A 93 -16.70 -13.98 -9.82
C PHE A 93 -16.16 -13.95 -8.38
N GLU A 94 -16.41 -15.01 -7.60
CA GLU A 94 -15.84 -15.20 -6.26
C GLU A 94 -14.31 -15.28 -6.31
N ASP A 95 -13.73 -16.02 -7.27
CA ASP A 95 -12.28 -16.09 -7.47
C ASP A 95 -11.67 -14.71 -7.79
N ILE A 96 -12.37 -13.88 -8.57
CA ILE A 96 -11.92 -12.51 -8.89
C ILE A 96 -11.99 -11.62 -7.67
N ASP A 97 -13.04 -11.74 -6.86
CA ASP A 97 -13.21 -10.94 -5.65
C ASP A 97 -12.12 -11.27 -4.63
N VAL A 98 -11.88 -12.56 -4.36
CA VAL A 98 -10.79 -13.03 -3.48
C VAL A 98 -9.42 -12.62 -4.02
N GLN A 99 -9.20 -12.68 -5.33
CA GLN A 99 -7.93 -12.25 -5.93
C GLN A 99 -7.73 -10.73 -5.84
N THR A 100 -8.81 -9.95 -5.97
CA THR A 100 -8.78 -8.48 -5.83
C THR A 100 -8.52 -8.10 -4.38
N GLU A 101 -9.19 -8.74 -3.43
CA GLU A 101 -8.96 -8.56 -2.00
C GLU A 101 -7.53 -8.93 -1.60
N SER A 102 -7.01 -10.06 -2.10
CA SER A 102 -5.61 -10.45 -1.86
C SER A 102 -4.61 -9.47 -2.47
N MET A 103 -4.90 -8.93 -3.65
CA MET A 103 -4.08 -7.90 -4.29
C MET A 103 -4.13 -6.58 -3.51
N GLU A 104 -5.31 -6.15 -3.05
CA GLU A 104 -5.48 -4.95 -2.25
C GLU A 104 -4.80 -5.07 -0.88
N ASN A 105 -4.91 -6.22 -0.22
CA ASN A 105 -4.18 -6.50 1.02
C ASN A 105 -2.67 -6.52 0.82
N SER A 106 -2.17 -7.10 -0.28
CA SER A 106 -0.74 -7.13 -0.60
C SER A 106 -0.21 -5.74 -0.95
N ILE A 107 -0.97 -4.96 -1.74
CA ILE A 107 -0.64 -3.57 -2.06
C ILE A 107 -0.72 -2.70 -0.81
N GLY A 108 -1.73 -2.86 0.04
CA GLY A 108 -1.87 -2.17 1.32
C GLY A 108 -0.67 -2.43 2.24
N GLY A 109 -0.19 -3.68 2.30
CA GLY A 109 1.02 -4.04 3.05
C GLY A 109 2.30 -3.41 2.48
N VAL A 110 2.48 -3.43 1.16
CA VAL A 110 3.65 -2.83 0.49
C VAL A 110 3.62 -1.30 0.58
N VAL A 111 2.44 -0.68 0.48
CA VAL A 111 2.24 0.77 0.65
C VAL A 111 2.50 1.17 2.10
N ALA A 112 1.99 0.44 3.09
CA ALA A 112 2.26 0.72 4.51
C ALA A 112 3.74 0.62 4.87
N GLN A 113 4.49 -0.28 4.21
CA GLN A 113 5.93 -0.42 4.44
C GLN A 113 6.78 0.62 3.69
N SER A 114 6.29 1.18 2.58
CA SER A 114 7.00 2.19 1.79
C SER A 114 6.59 3.63 2.13
N VAL A 115 5.43 3.81 2.75
CA VAL A 115 4.87 5.09 3.17
C VAL A 115 4.46 4.96 4.66
N PRO A 116 5.36 5.32 5.59
CA PRO A 116 5.04 5.32 7.02
C PRO A 116 3.88 6.28 7.29
N GLN A 117 2.85 5.83 8.00
CA GLN A 117 1.67 6.66 8.33
C GLN A 117 2.06 7.97 9.01
N ASP A 118 3.04 7.94 9.91
CA ASP A 118 3.55 9.15 10.58
C ASP A 118 4.04 10.24 9.59
N GLN A 119 4.62 9.84 8.45
CA GLN A 119 5.10 10.78 7.43
C GLN A 119 3.95 11.36 6.60
N VAL A 120 2.86 10.59 6.43
CA VAL A 120 1.65 11.06 5.76
C VAL A 120 0.88 12.02 6.64
N ASP A 121 0.73 11.69 7.93
CA ASP A 121 0.05 12.54 8.91
C ASP A 121 0.77 13.88 9.08
N MET A 122 2.11 13.88 9.12
CA MET A 122 2.89 15.10 9.19
C MET A 122 2.78 15.95 7.92
N LEU A 123 2.75 15.31 6.74
CA LEU A 123 2.55 16.00 5.47
C LEU A 123 1.12 16.56 5.35
N MET A 124 0.11 15.82 5.84
CA MET A 124 -1.28 16.26 5.85
C MET A 124 -1.48 17.48 6.74
N LEU A 125 -0.84 17.51 7.91
CA LEU A 125 -0.83 18.67 8.80
C LEU A 125 -0.14 19.87 8.13
N GLN A 126 1.02 19.66 7.49
CA GLN A 126 1.75 20.70 6.78
C GLN A 126 0.94 21.27 5.59
N VAL A 127 0.22 20.42 4.85
CA VAL A 127 -0.65 20.85 3.75
C VAL A 127 -1.93 21.52 4.25
N ALA A 128 -2.49 21.10 5.39
CA ALA A 128 -3.63 21.76 6.01
C ALA A 128 -3.27 23.17 6.50
N ASP A 129 -2.09 23.33 7.11
CA ASP A 129 -1.55 24.62 7.53
C ASP A 129 -1.23 25.51 6.31
N GLU A 130 -0.63 24.95 5.25
CA GLU A 130 -0.28 25.69 4.02
C GLU A 130 -1.50 26.05 3.16
N ALA A 131 -2.58 25.26 3.23
CA ALA A 131 -3.88 25.57 2.63
C ALA A 131 -4.72 26.56 3.47
N GLY A 132 -4.25 26.98 4.64
CA GLY A 132 -4.98 27.90 5.52
C GLY A 132 -6.26 27.29 6.09
N LEU A 133 -6.36 25.97 6.15
CA LEU A 133 -7.39 25.27 6.93
C LEU A 133 -6.98 25.36 8.40
N GLU A 134 -7.10 26.56 8.97
CA GLU A 134 -7.05 26.76 10.40
C GLU A 134 -8.06 25.81 11.05
N VAL A 135 -7.55 24.74 11.66
CA VAL A 135 -8.21 23.93 12.68
C VAL A 135 -8.42 24.80 13.92
N ASN A 136 -9.14 25.91 13.77
CA ASN A 136 -9.36 26.93 14.79
C ASN A 136 -10.77 27.53 14.77
N HIS A 137 -11.70 27.00 13.94
CA HIS A 137 -13.11 27.40 13.99
C HIS A 137 -14.13 26.27 14.20
N GLN A 138 -13.73 25.12 14.74
CA GLN A 138 -14.71 24.14 15.24
C GLN A 138 -14.43 23.59 16.64
N LEU A 139 -13.49 24.22 17.36
CA LEU A 139 -13.41 24.15 18.83
C LEU A 139 -13.85 25.50 19.43
N GLY A 140 -15.16 25.81 19.31
CA GLY A 140 -15.86 26.56 20.35
C GLY A 140 -16.33 28.00 20.05
N LEU A 141 -17.67 28.12 19.99
CA LEU A 141 -18.53 29.14 20.64
C LEU A 141 -18.86 30.45 19.86
N ASN A 142 -20.05 30.51 19.23
CA ASN A 142 -21.28 31.01 19.89
C ASN A 142 -22.50 31.22 18.95
N SER A 143 -23.59 30.51 19.29
CA SER A 143 -25.00 30.94 19.29
C SER A 143 -25.75 31.16 17.96
N ILE A 144 -26.72 30.28 17.68
CA ILE A 144 -28.18 30.54 17.75
C ILE A 144 -28.93 29.17 17.70
N VAL A 145 -29.82 28.94 18.68
CA VAL A 145 -30.80 27.84 18.90
C VAL A 145 -30.31 26.58 19.70
N PRO A 146 -31.08 26.07 20.69
CA PRO A 146 -30.56 25.42 21.90
C PRO A 146 -30.66 23.88 22.00
N LYS A 147 -29.76 23.31 22.84
CA LYS A 147 -29.81 22.04 23.60
C LYS A 147 -30.36 20.79 22.89
N GLU A 148 -29.48 19.84 22.53
CA GLU A 148 -29.36 18.50 23.17
C GLU A 148 -28.17 17.68 22.62
N SER A 149 -27.53 16.92 23.51
CA SER A 149 -26.64 15.74 23.30
C SER A 149 -25.38 15.86 22.41
N THR A 150 -24.22 16.19 23.00
CA THR A 150 -22.93 15.53 22.63
C THR A 150 -21.88 15.71 23.74
N GLN A 151 -21.99 14.98 24.84
CA GLN A 151 -20.92 14.87 25.86
C GLN A 151 -20.54 13.41 26.16
N LEU A 152 -20.88 12.45 25.29
CA LEU A 152 -20.74 11.01 25.60
C LEU A 152 -19.62 10.28 24.86
N ASN A 153 -18.86 10.93 23.97
CA ASN A 153 -17.98 10.19 23.05
C ASN A 153 -16.50 10.11 23.50
N GLU A 154 -16.02 10.90 24.45
CA GLU A 154 -14.60 10.86 24.83
C GLU A 154 -14.29 9.76 25.87
N GLU A 155 -15.21 9.48 26.80
CA GLU A 155 -15.02 8.45 27.83
C GLU A 155 -15.13 7.02 27.28
N GLU A 156 -15.98 6.79 26.27
CA GLU A 156 -16.17 5.47 25.66
C GLU A 156 -14.94 5.00 24.86
N HIS A 157 -14.25 5.93 24.16
CA HIS A 157 -13.05 5.60 23.39
C HIS A 157 -11.86 5.21 24.28
N VAL A 158 -11.73 5.84 25.45
CA VAL A 158 -10.68 5.49 26.43
C VAL A 158 -10.98 4.12 27.08
N ALA A 159 -12.24 3.86 27.44
CA ALA A 159 -12.66 2.59 28.02
C ALA A 159 -12.54 1.40 27.05
N LEU A 160 -12.82 1.60 25.76
CA LEU A 160 -12.65 0.58 24.73
C LEU A 160 -11.17 0.21 24.55
N ASN A 161 -10.29 1.21 24.51
CA ASN A 161 -8.85 1.00 24.38
C ASN A 161 -8.26 0.25 25.58
N GLU A 162 -8.73 0.54 26.80
CA GLU A 162 -8.29 -0.20 27.98
C GLU A 162 -8.80 -1.66 27.97
N ARG A 163 -10.02 -1.90 27.48
CA ARG A 163 -10.59 -3.25 27.36
C ARG A 163 -9.89 -4.08 26.27
N LEU A 164 -9.51 -3.46 25.16
CA LEU A 164 -8.70 -4.07 24.11
C LEU A 164 -7.27 -4.38 24.59
N ALA A 165 -6.66 -3.50 25.39
CA ALA A 165 -5.36 -3.76 26.00
C ALA A 165 -5.38 -4.94 26.98
N LYS A 166 -6.46 -5.09 27.76
CA LYS A 166 -6.65 -6.24 28.67
C LYS A 166 -6.89 -7.55 27.92
N LEU A 167 -7.55 -7.53 26.77
CA LEU A 167 -7.72 -8.71 25.92
C LEU A 167 -6.45 -9.08 25.15
N ARG A 168 -5.57 -8.12 24.87
CA ARG A 168 -4.27 -8.37 24.22
C ARG A 168 -3.21 -8.94 25.19
N ASN A 169 -3.35 -8.67 26.48
CA ASN A 169 -2.46 -9.17 27.53
C ASN A 169 -3.00 -10.42 28.25
N SER A 170 -4.13 -10.99 27.79
CA SER A 170 -4.69 -12.26 28.27
C SER A 170 -4.38 -13.41 27.33
#